data_AF-A0A6M3KXY9-F1
#
_entry.id   AF-A0A6M3KXY9-F1
#
_cell.length_a   1.000
_cell.length_b   1.000
_cell.length_c   1.000
_cell.angle_alpha   90.00
_cell.angle_beta   90.00
_cell.angle_gamma   90.00
#
_symmetry.space_group_name_H-M   'P 1'
#
loop_
_entity.id
_entity.type
_entity.pdbx_description
1 polymer ?
#
loop_
_entity_poly.entity_id
_entity_poly.type
_entity_poly.pdbx_seq_one_letter_code
_entity_poly.pdbx_strand_id
1 'polypeptide(L)'
;MRTIEISDKTYDKIKDQLTNDDLELEELSDLIGKKFLFRLVTYHIVGKVQKQIKGTRILILSNASWVADSGRFMQAIRDGILNEVEPVGPALINLDAMVDAFPWNHDLPKEQK
;
A
#
# COMPACT_ATOMS: atom_id res chain seq x y z
N MET A 1 -4.51 36.73 7.38
CA MET A 1 -4.82 35.43 6.76
C MET A 1 -5.77 35.70 5.60
N ARG A 2 -5.54 35.13 4.42
CA ARG A 2 -6.47 35.25 3.28
C ARG A 2 -7.24 33.96 3.17
N THR A 3 -8.56 34.03 3.12
CA THR A 3 -9.46 32.87 3.06
C THR A 3 -10.18 32.88 1.72
N ILE A 4 -10.42 31.70 1.15
CA ILE A 4 -11.19 31.51 -0.08
C ILE A 4 -12.36 30.60 0.30
N GLU A 5 -13.58 31.03 0.00
CA GLU A 5 -14.78 30.20 0.10
C GLU A 5 -15.08 29.57 -1.27
N ILE A 6 -15.32 28.27 -1.27
CA ILE A 6 -15.65 27.50 -2.47
C ILE A 6 -16.82 26.57 -2.17
N SER A 7 -17.53 26.13 -3.23
CA SER A 7 -18.59 25.14 -3.09
C SER A 7 -18.03 23.74 -2.79
N ASP A 8 -18.80 22.88 -2.12
CA ASP A 8 -18.42 21.49 -1.82
C ASP A 8 -18.02 20.72 -3.09
N LYS A 9 -18.77 20.90 -4.18
CA LYS A 9 -18.47 20.30 -5.48
C LYS A 9 -17.12 20.76 -6.06
N THR A 10 -16.73 22.00 -5.79
CA THR A 10 -15.44 22.55 -6.19
C THR A 10 -14.33 22.05 -5.25
N TYR A 11 -14.61 21.93 -3.96
CA TYR A 11 -13.70 21.35 -2.97
C TYR A 11 -13.32 19.92 -3.34
N ASP A 12 -14.29 19.05 -3.65
CA ASP A 12 -14.01 17.65 -4.01
C ASP A 12 -13.12 17.54 -5.27
N LYS A 13 -13.41 18.35 -6.29
CA LYS A 13 -12.58 18.40 -7.51
C LYS A 13 -11.16 18.87 -7.25
N ILE A 14 -11.00 19.83 -6.34
CA ILE A 14 -9.70 20.39 -5.98
C ILE A 14 -8.95 19.41 -5.06
N LYS A 15 -9.63 18.74 -4.14
CA LYS A 15 -9.07 17.71 -3.25
C LYS A 15 -8.43 16.58 -4.05
N ASP A 16 -9.11 16.11 -5.10
CA ASP A 16 -8.57 15.09 -6.00
C ASP A 16 -7.37 15.57 -6.83
N GLN A 17 -7.27 16.88 -7.09
CA GLN A 17 -6.14 17.50 -7.82
C GLN A 17 -4.98 17.89 -6.92
N LEU A 18 -5.26 18.15 -5.63
CA LEU A 18 -4.29 18.53 -4.63
C LEU A 18 -3.68 17.33 -3.93
N THR A 19 -4.10 16.09 -4.27
CA THR A 19 -3.66 14.80 -3.70
C THR A 19 -2.58 14.98 -2.67
N ASN A 20 -2.99 15.23 -1.43
CA ASN A 20 -2.05 15.25 -0.33
C ASN A 20 -1.45 13.84 -0.29
N ASP A 21 -0.13 13.74 -0.36
CA ASP A 21 0.63 12.49 -0.14
C ASP A 21 0.53 12.01 1.32
N ASP A 22 -0.37 12.60 2.12
CA ASP A 22 -0.53 12.32 3.52
C ASP A 22 -1.22 10.97 3.71
N LEU A 23 -0.48 10.06 4.32
CA LEU A 23 -1.01 8.79 4.78
C LEU A 23 -1.76 9.00 6.10
N GLU A 24 -3.06 9.31 6.01
CA GLU A 24 -3.94 9.43 7.17
C GLU A 24 -4.39 8.03 7.63
N LEU A 25 -3.83 7.56 8.76
CA LEU A 25 -4.17 6.30 9.44
C LEU A 25 -4.18 6.56 10.94
N GLU A 26 -5.28 6.19 11.62
CA GLU A 26 -5.43 6.33 13.07
C GLU A 26 -5.27 4.98 13.77
N GLU A 27 -5.76 3.91 13.14
CA GLU A 27 -5.71 2.56 13.67
C GLU A 27 -5.39 1.52 12.60
N LEU A 28 -5.05 0.31 13.04
CA LEU A 28 -4.65 -0.77 12.13
C LEU A 28 -5.79 -1.20 11.18
N SER A 29 -7.04 -0.99 11.60
CA SER A 29 -8.24 -1.18 10.77
C SER A 29 -8.20 -0.37 9.48
N ASP A 30 -7.58 0.81 9.51
CA ASP A 30 -7.57 1.74 8.37
C ASP A 30 -6.74 1.21 7.20
N LEU A 31 -5.92 0.18 7.43
CA LEU A 31 -5.23 -0.53 6.37
C LEU A 31 -6.18 -1.41 5.55
N ILE A 32 -7.29 -1.88 6.14
CA ILE A 32 -8.20 -2.83 5.50
C ILE A 32 -8.78 -2.23 4.22
N GLY A 33 -8.71 -2.99 3.12
CA GLY A 33 -9.17 -2.57 1.81
C GLY A 33 -8.14 -1.77 1.00
N LYS A 34 -7.03 -1.34 1.60
CA LYS A 34 -5.96 -0.61 0.92
C LYS A 34 -4.86 -1.56 0.43
N LYS A 35 -4.10 -1.12 -0.57
CA LYS A 35 -2.96 -1.84 -1.15
C LYS A 35 -1.68 -1.25 -0.60
N PHE A 36 -0.74 -2.11 -0.21
CA PHE A 36 0.55 -1.70 0.32
C PHE A 36 1.65 -2.60 -0.20
N LEU A 37 2.84 -2.02 -0.32
CA LEU A 37 4.10 -2.75 -0.39
C LEU A 37 4.73 -2.72 1.00
N PHE A 38 4.87 -3.90 1.60
CA PHE A 38 5.47 -4.11 2.90
C PHE A 38 6.91 -4.58 2.73
N ARG A 39 7.87 -3.92 3.37
CA ARG A 39 9.24 -4.41 3.42
C ARG A 39 9.44 -5.25 4.67
N LEU A 40 9.81 -6.50 4.47
CA LEU A 40 10.24 -7.40 5.52
C LEU A 40 11.78 -7.47 5.53
N VAL A 41 12.35 -8.27 6.42
CA VAL A 41 13.81 -8.35 6.60
C VAL A 41 14.55 -8.81 5.35
N THR A 42 13.98 -9.76 4.59
CA THR A 42 14.67 -10.43 3.48
C THR A 42 14.02 -10.24 2.10
N TYR A 43 12.81 -9.69 2.03
CA TYR A 43 12.07 -9.48 0.79
C TYR A 43 10.96 -8.43 0.99
N HIS A 44 10.31 -8.03 -0.10
CA HIS A 44 9.09 -7.23 -0.03
C HIS A 44 7.86 -8.07 -0.40
N ILE A 45 6.70 -7.69 0.10
CA ILE A 45 5.44 -8.27 -0.30
C ILE A 45 4.44 -7.16 -0.59
N VAL A 46 3.81 -7.24 -1.76
CA VAL A 46 2.78 -6.29 -2.17
C VAL A 46 1.43 -6.98 -2.19
N GLY A 47 0.38 -6.34 -1.67
CA GLY A 47 -0.94 -6.94 -1.62
C GLY A 47 -1.99 -6.00 -1.06
N LYS A 48 -3.26 -6.42 -1.17
CA LYS A 48 -4.40 -5.72 -0.56
C LYS A 48 -4.71 -6.30 0.80
N VAL A 49 -4.71 -5.48 1.85
CA VAL A 49 -5.05 -5.92 3.21
C VAL A 49 -6.52 -6.31 3.25
N GLN A 50 -6.80 -7.59 3.49
CA GLN A 50 -8.15 -8.13 3.55
C GLN A 50 -8.72 -8.05 4.96
N LYS A 51 -7.92 -8.41 5.97
CA LYS A 51 -8.29 -8.33 7.39
C LYS A 51 -7.08 -8.47 8.30
N GLN A 52 -7.21 -8.04 9.55
CA GLN A 52 -6.34 -8.41 10.65
C GLN A 52 -6.90 -9.65 11.37
N ILE A 53 -6.05 -10.57 11.79
CA ILE A 53 -6.47 -11.65 12.69
C ILE A 53 -6.67 -11.05 14.08
N LYS A 54 -7.91 -11.12 14.59
CA LYS A 54 -8.32 -10.52 15.87
C LYS A 54 -7.40 -10.93 17.01
N GLY A 55 -6.91 -9.95 17.77
CA GLY A 55 -6.03 -10.16 18.93
C GLY A 55 -4.57 -10.47 18.58
N THR A 56 -4.18 -10.32 17.31
CA THR A 56 -2.80 -10.56 16.86
C THR A 56 -2.27 -9.41 16.01
N ARG A 57 -0.97 -9.41 15.71
CA ARG A 57 -0.33 -8.46 14.79
C ARG A 57 -0.18 -9.05 13.38
N ILE A 58 -1.05 -10.00 13.01
CA ILE A 58 -1.04 -10.66 11.71
C ILE A 58 -2.08 -10.04 10.78
N LEU A 59 -1.65 -9.62 9.59
CA LEU A 59 -2.54 -9.21 8.49
C LEU A 59 -2.67 -10.34 7.47
N ILE A 60 -3.87 -10.50 6.91
CA ILE A 60 -4.13 -11.33 5.74
C ILE A 60 -4.20 -10.42 4.53
N LEU A 61 -3.36 -10.70 3.54
CA LEU A 61 -3.34 -10.04 2.25
C LEU A 61 -4.09 -10.88 1.22
N SER A 62 -4.78 -10.20 0.31
CA SER A 62 -5.38 -10.78 -0.90
C SER A 62 -4.60 -10.31 -2.12
N ASN A 63 -4.55 -11.16 -3.15
CA ASN A 63 -3.79 -10.93 -4.39
C ASN A 63 -2.34 -10.52 -4.09
N ALA A 64 -1.70 -11.20 -3.13
CA ALA A 64 -0.36 -10.85 -2.73
C ALA A 64 0.67 -11.36 -3.75
N SER A 65 1.75 -10.62 -3.89
CA SER A 65 2.92 -11.03 -4.67
C SER A 65 4.17 -10.90 -3.81
N TRP A 66 4.99 -11.95 -3.81
CA TRP A 66 6.33 -11.94 -3.26
C TRP A 66 7.24 -11.16 -4.21
N VAL A 67 8.11 -10.31 -3.67
CA VAL A 67 8.98 -9.42 -4.46
C VAL A 67 10.42 -9.58 -3.97
N ALA A 68 11.25 -10.21 -4.80
CA ALA A 68 12.67 -10.40 -4.51
C ALA A 68 13.48 -9.12 -4.77
N ASP A 69 13.18 -8.46 -5.90
CA ASP A 69 13.86 -7.23 -6.33
C ASP A 69 12.84 -6.17 -6.77
N SER A 70 12.82 -5.05 -6.04
CA SER A 70 12.03 -3.87 -6.41
C SER A 70 12.75 -2.94 -7.39
N GLY A 71 14.01 -3.21 -7.74
CA GLY A 71 14.85 -2.27 -8.48
C GLY A 71 15.15 -1.02 -7.66
N ARG A 72 15.10 0.16 -8.30
CA ARG A 72 15.26 1.44 -7.57
C ARG A 72 13.98 1.73 -6.80
N PHE A 73 14.06 1.65 -5.47
CA PHE A 73 12.88 1.67 -4.60
C PHE A 73 11.94 2.88 -4.82
N MET A 74 12.48 4.10 -4.96
CA MET A 74 11.65 5.28 -5.24
C MET A 74 10.84 5.14 -6.55
N GLN A 75 11.46 4.59 -7.60
CA GLN A 75 10.79 4.32 -8.87
C GLN A 75 9.76 3.20 -8.73
N ALA A 76 10.04 2.17 -7.93
CA ALA A 76 9.06 1.12 -7.65
C ALA A 76 7.77 1.68 -7.06
N ILE A 77 7.89 2.55 -6.05
CA ILE A 77 6.72 3.16 -5.39
C ILE A 77 6.02 4.15 -6.33
N ARG A 78 6.77 5.02 -7.02
CA ARG A 78 6.19 6.06 -7.88
C ARG A 78 5.58 5.50 -9.17
N ASP A 79 6.27 4.58 -9.83
CA ASP A 79 5.96 4.13 -11.19
C ASP A 79 5.31 2.73 -11.22
N GLY A 80 5.28 2.01 -10.09
CA GLY A 80 4.63 0.70 -9.98
C GLY A 80 5.42 -0.45 -10.61
N ILE A 81 6.70 -0.24 -10.91
CA ILE A 81 7.55 -1.20 -11.63
C ILE A 81 8.40 -1.99 -10.65
N LEU A 82 8.29 -3.32 -10.72
CA LEU A 82 9.11 -4.27 -9.97
C LEU A 82 10.00 -5.08 -10.92
N ASN A 83 11.16 -5.53 -10.44
CA ASN A 83 12.11 -6.30 -11.24
C ASN A 83 11.84 -7.80 -11.16
N GLU A 84 11.82 -8.36 -9.95
CA GLU A 84 11.56 -9.78 -9.68
C GLU A 84 10.34 -9.91 -8.76
N VAL A 85 9.24 -10.46 -9.29
CA VAL A 85 7.96 -10.53 -8.58
C VAL A 85 7.16 -11.77 -8.96
N GLU A 86 6.55 -12.39 -7.95
CA GLU A 86 5.79 -13.64 -8.07
C GLU A 86 4.42 -13.50 -7.38
N PRO A 87 3.30 -13.52 -8.12
CA PRO A 87 1.97 -13.63 -7.53
C PRO A 87 1.81 -14.96 -6.77
N VAL A 88 1.57 -14.89 -5.46
CA VAL A 88 1.50 -16.06 -4.56
C VAL A 88 0.10 -16.33 -4.01
N GLY A 89 -0.88 -15.48 -4.34
CA GLY A 89 -2.24 -15.57 -3.83
C GLY A 89 -2.39 -14.97 -2.42
N PRO A 90 -3.27 -15.51 -1.56
CA PRO A 90 -3.42 -15.01 -0.20
C PRO A 90 -2.14 -15.23 0.63
N ALA A 91 -1.74 -14.23 1.40
CA ALA A 91 -0.55 -14.29 2.26
C ALA A 91 -0.84 -13.76 3.66
N LEU A 92 -0.11 -14.27 4.65
CA LEU A 92 -0.13 -13.76 6.02
C LEU A 92 1.20 -13.07 6.30
N ILE A 93 1.14 -11.86 6.86
CA ILE A 93 2.33 -11.13 7.31
C ILE A 93 2.22 -10.80 8.78
N ASN A 94 3.34 -10.89 9.50
CA ASN A 94 3.43 -10.42 10.87
C ASN A 94 4.04 -9.01 10.88
N LEU A 95 3.30 -8.05 11.44
CA LEU A 95 3.73 -6.65 11.54
C LEU A 95 4.95 -6.46 12.44
N ASP A 96 5.27 -7.43 13.31
CA ASP A 96 6.49 -7.38 14.13
C ASP A 96 7.77 -7.69 13.33
N ALA A 97 7.64 -8.29 12.14
CA ALA A 97 8.75 -8.58 11.24
C ALA A 97 8.89 -7.53 10.12
N MET A 98 8.02 -6.51 10.13
CA MET A 98 7.97 -5.45 9.12
C MET A 98 8.99 -4.36 9.45
N VAL A 99 9.73 -3.93 8.43
CA VAL A 99 10.65 -2.79 8.51
C VAL A 99 9.87 -1.50 8.29
N ASP A 100 9.07 -1.44 7.22
CA ASP A 100 8.16 -0.34 6.89
C ASP A 100 7.12 -0.77 5.84
N ALA A 101 6.18 0.13 5.53
CA ALA A 101 5.14 -0.07 4.52
C ALA A 101 4.90 1.22 3.72
N PHE A 102 4.62 1.07 2.44
CA PHE A 102 4.33 2.17 1.51
C PHE A 102 3.01 1.92 0.80
N PRO A 103 2.15 2.93 0.63
CA PRO A 103 0.95 2.81 -0.18
C PRO A 103 1.28 2.33 -1.58
N TRP A 104 0.52 1.35 -2.09
CA TRP A 104 0.65 0.87 -3.45
C TRP A 104 -0.52 1.34 -4.29
N ASN A 105 -0.34 2.48 -4.96
CA ASN A 105 -1.40 3.12 -5.74
C ASN A 105 -1.62 2.47 -7.12
N HIS A 106 -0.77 1.51 -7.50
CA HIS A 106 -0.80 0.81 -8.78
C HIS A 106 -1.60 -0.49 -8.72
N ASP A 107 -1.87 -1.10 -9.86
CA ASP A 107 -2.45 -2.45 -9.88
C ASP A 107 -1.52 -3.47 -9.21
N LEU A 108 -2.11 -4.50 -8.60
CA LEU A 108 -1.33 -5.59 -8.03
C LEU A 108 -0.79 -6.49 -9.15
N PRO A 109 0.46 -6.98 -9.05
CA PRO A 109 1.04 -7.87 -10.05
C PRO A 109 0.18 -9.13 -10.25
N LYS A 110 0.07 -9.56 -11.51
CA LYS A 110 -0.73 -10.73 -11.90
C LYS A 110 0.08 -11.82 -12.59
N GLU A 111 1.29 -11.50 -13.01
CA GLU A 111 2.19 -12.39 -13.74
C GLU A 111 3.57 -12.36 -13.08
N GLN A 112 4.27 -13.48 -13.17
CA GLN A 112 5.65 -13.59 -12.72
C GLN A 112 6.57 -12.82 -13.66
N LYS A 113 7.57 -12.14 -13.10
CA LYS A 113 8.66 -11.50 -13.81
C LYS A 113 9.98 -11.81 -13.13
#